data_AF-A0A139WTJ6-F1
#
_entry.id   AF-A0A139WTJ6-F1
#
_cell.length_a   1.000
_cell.length_b   1.000
_cell.length_c   1.000
_cell.angle_alpha   90.00
_cell.angle_beta   90.00
_cell.angle_gamma   90.00
#
_symmetry.space_group_name_H-M   'P 1'
#
loop_
_entity.id
_entity.type
_entity.pdbx_description
1 polymer ?
#
loop_
_entity_poly.entity_id
_entity_poly.type
_entity_poly.pdbx_seq_one_letter_code
_entity_poly.pdbx_strand_id
1 'polypeptide(L)' 'MHHRINIALPEKTLQLLDRFASKGDRSSFIDEAIQYYVDQKQKEKLRQQLKEGAIRRAERDRNLTEDWFALEEEAWQQNV' A
#
# COMPACT_ATOMS: atom_id res chain seq x y z
N MET A 1 12.08 11.46 -20.13
CA MET A 1 13.54 11.74 -20.14
C MET A 1 14.24 10.61 -19.41
N HIS A 2 15.39 10.13 -19.89
CA HIS A 2 16.14 9.04 -19.25
C HIS A 2 17.53 9.55 -18.82
N HIS A 3 17.97 9.14 -17.63
CA HIS A 3 19.31 9.40 -17.12
C HIS A 3 20.12 8.10 -17.08
N ARG A 4 21.37 8.16 -17.54
CA ARG A 4 22.29 7.02 -17.44
C ARG A 4 23.02 7.09 -16.12
N ILE A 5 22.95 6.01 -15.36
CA ILE A 5 23.62 5.85 -14.07
C ILE A 5 24.45 4.57 -14.08
N ASN A 6 25.61 4.59 -13.42
CA ASN A 6 26.42 3.40 -13.20
C ASN A 6 26.04 2.82 -11.84
N ILE A 7 25.62 1.56 -11.82
CA ILE A 7 25.24 0.84 -10.59
C ILE A 7 26.02 -0.47 -10.51
N ALA A 8 26.46 -0.82 -9.31
CA ALA A 8 27.01 -2.13 -9.01
C ALA A 8 25.86 -3.05 -8.58
N LEU A 9 25.69 -4.17 -9.28
CA LEU A 9 24.71 -5.19 -8.94
C LEU A 9 25.42 -6.50 -8.59
N PRO A 10 24.94 -7.25 -7.58
CA PRO A 10 25.44 -8.60 -7.32
C PRO A 10 25.29 -9.47 -8.57
N GLU A 11 26.22 -10.41 -8.76
CA GLU A 11 26.21 -11.31 -9.93
C GLU A 11 24.89 -12.07 -10.06
N LYS A 12 24.35 -12.57 -8.94
CA LYS A 12 23.03 -13.22 -8.88
C LYS A 12 21.90 -12.34 -9.44
N THR A 13 21.95 -11.04 -9.20
CA THR A 13 20.93 -10.09 -9.67
C THR A 13 21.10 -9.82 -11.16
N LEU A 14 22.33 -9.76 -11.66
CA LEU A 14 22.61 -9.67 -13.10
C LEU A 14 22.13 -10.93 -13.84
N GLN A 15 22.35 -12.12 -13.29
CA GLN A 15 21.86 -13.37 -13.87
C GLN A 15 20.33 -13.42 -13.94
N LEU A 16 19.64 -12.94 -12.89
CA LEU A 16 18.18 -12.81 -12.91
C LEU A 16 17.73 -11.79 -13.97
N LEU A 17 18.38 -10.63 -14.02
CA LEU A 17 18.10 -9.61 -15.01
C LEU A 17 18.24 -10.15 -16.44
N ASP A 18 19.30 -10.92 -16.71
CA ASP A 18 19.55 -11.51 -18.02
C ASP A 18 18.57 -12.61 -18.42
N ARG A 19 17.93 -13.26 -17.42
CA ARG A 19 16.88 -14.25 -17.66
C ARG A 19 15.56 -13.61 -18.09
N PHE A 20 15.26 -12.43 -17.57
CA PHE A 20 13.96 -11.76 -17.77
C PHE A 20 14.01 -10.60 -18.77
N ALA A 21 15.19 -10.05 -19.03
CA ALA A 21 15.39 -8.94 -19.95
C ALA A 21 16.55 -9.22 -20.91
N SER A 22 16.28 -9.03 -22.21
CA SER A 22 17.31 -9.08 -23.23
C SER A 22 18.31 -7.92 -23.04
N LYS A 23 19.48 -7.97 -23.71
CA LYS A 23 20.54 -6.93 -23.57
C LYS A 23 20.07 -5.49 -23.85
N GLY A 24 18.94 -5.28 -24.54
CA GLY A 24 18.34 -3.96 -24.79
C GLY A 24 17.29 -3.53 -23.75
N ASP A 25 16.65 -4.48 -23.07
CA ASP A 25 15.48 -4.22 -22.23
C ASP A 25 15.80 -4.07 -20.75
N ARG A 26 17.08 -4.25 -20.38
CA ARG A 26 17.55 -4.19 -18.98
C ARG A 26 17.11 -2.91 -18.27
N SER A 27 17.23 -1.75 -18.92
CA SER A 27 16.84 -0.46 -18.32
C SER A 27 15.33 -0.36 -18.11
N SER A 28 14.52 -0.85 -19.05
CA SER A 28 13.06 -0.87 -18.91
C SER A 28 12.62 -1.82 -17.80
N PHE A 29 13.24 -2.99 -17.73
CA PHE A 29 12.96 -3.97 -16.68
C PHE A 29 13.34 -3.45 -15.29
N ILE A 30 14.48 -2.78 -15.16
CA ILE A 30 14.89 -2.15 -13.90
C ILE A 30 13.90 -1.06 -13.50
N ASP A 31 13.46 -0.22 -14.45
CA ASP A 31 12.45 0.82 -14.17
C ASP A 31 11.13 0.20 -13.68
N GLU A 32 10.60 -0.79 -14.38
CA GLU A 32 9.38 -1.51 -13.98
C GLU A 32 9.52 -2.15 -12.59
N ALA A 33 10.65 -2.82 -12.33
CA ALA A 33 10.92 -3.44 -11.04
C ALA A 33 10.96 -2.41 -9.89
N ILE A 34 11.55 -1.23 -10.13
CA ILE A 34 11.59 -0.14 -9.15
C ILE A 34 10.18 0.40 -8.91
N GLN A 35 9.42 0.69 -9.97
CA GLN A 35 8.04 1.20 -9.85
C GLN A 35 7.17 0.22 -9.06
N TYR A 36 7.24 -1.08 -9.40
CA TYR A 36 6.52 -2.13 -8.68
C TYR A 36 6.91 -2.17 -7.21
N TYR A 37 8.22 -2.17 -6.90
CA TYR A 37 8.69 -2.25 -5.53
C TYR A 37 8.24 -1.03 -4.69
N VAL A 38 8.29 0.16 -5.27
CA VAL A 38 7.84 1.40 -4.61
C VAL A 38 6.35 1.37 -4.34
N ASP A 39 5.53 0.96 -5.32
CA ASP A 39 4.07 0.83 -5.15
C ASP A 39 3.72 -0.17 -4.04
N GLN A 40 4.37 -1.33 -3.99
CA GLN A 40 4.17 -2.30 -2.90
C GLN A 40 4.55 -1.71 -1.54
N LYS A 41 5.68 -1.01 -1.45
CA LYS A 41 6.10 -0.35 -0.21
C LYS A 41 5.14 0.73 0.25
N GLN A 42 4.59 1.51 -0.68
CA GLN A 42 3.57 2.52 -0.37
C GLN A 42 2.29 1.87 0.16
N LYS A 43 1.82 0.78 -0.48
CA LYS A 43 0.65 0.02 -0.02
C LYS A 43 0.85 -0.58 1.37
N GLU A 44 2.01 -1.17 1.65
CA GLU A 44 2.36 -1.67 2.99
C GLU A 44 2.31 -0.56 4.04
N LYS A 45 2.94 0.58 3.75
CA LYS A 45 2.94 1.74 4.65
C LYS A 45 1.53 2.28 4.90
N LEU A 46 0.72 2.40 3.85
CA LEU A 46 -0.66 2.87 3.97
C LEU A 46 -1.50 1.95 4.85
N ARG A 47 -1.41 0.62 4.64
CA ARG A 47 -2.10 -0.36 5.48
C ARG A 47 -1.72 -0.23 6.95
N GLN A 48 -0.43 -0.05 7.22
CA GLN A 48 0.06 0.12 8.60
C GLN A 48 -0.50 1.41 9.23
N GLN A 49 -0.49 2.52 8.50
CA GLN A 49 -1.03 3.80 8.97
C GLN A 49 -2.55 3.72 9.22
N LEU A 50 -3.29 3.04 8.33
CA LEU A 50 -4.73 2.82 8.51
C LEU A 50 -5.01 1.98 9.76
N LYS A 51 -4.26 0.89 9.96
CA LYS A 51 -4.37 0.02 11.15
C LYS A 51 -4.10 0.82 12.42
N GLU A 52 -3.00 1.55 12.49
CA GLU A 52 -2.66 2.39 13.65
C GLU A 52 -3.69 3.50 13.89
N GLY A 53 -4.22 4.09 12.81
CA GLY A 53 -5.31 5.05 12.89
C GLY A 53 -6.58 4.45 13.49
N ALA A 54 -6.99 3.27 13.02
CA ALA A 54 -8.17 2.57 13.52
C ALA A 54 -8.01 2.20 15.00
N ILE A 55 -6.86 1.66 15.40
CA ILE A 55 -6.59 1.31 16.80
C ILE A 55 -6.65 2.56 17.70
N ARG A 56 -6.01 3.66 17.29
CA ARG A 56 -6.01 4.91 18.08
C ARG A 56 -7.41 5.52 18.26
N ARG A 57 -8.31 5.29 17.30
CA ARG A 57 -9.66 5.86 17.32
C ARG A 57 -10.72 4.88 17.80
N ALA A 58 -10.35 3.63 18.10
CA ALA A 58 -11.28 2.56 18.42
C ALA A 58 -12.24 2.91 19.56
N GLU A 59 -11.73 3.50 20.65
CA GLU A 59 -12.56 3.92 21.79
C GLU A 59 -13.55 5.02 21.41
N ARG A 60 -13.06 6.09 20.76
CA ARG A 60 -13.91 7.19 20.29
C ARG A 60 -14.97 6.70 19.31
N ASP A 61 -14.58 5.89 18.34
CA ASP A 61 -15.47 5.38 17.30
C ASP A 61 -16.53 4.43 17.91
N ARG A 62 -16.16 3.67 18.95
CA ARG A 62 -17.11 2.86 19.74
C ARG A 62 -18.10 3.72 20.51
N ASN A 63 -17.63 4.71 21.27
CA ASN A 63 -18.50 5.59 22.04
C ASN A 63 -19.48 6.34 21.13
N LEU A 64 -18.99 6.83 19.99
CA LEU A 64 -19.85 7.44 18.98
C LEU A 64 -20.91 6.45 18.46
N THR A 65 -20.54 5.20 18.20
CA THR A 65 -21.53 4.20 17.76
C THR A 65 -22.59 3.96 18.84
N GLU A 66 -22.18 3.84 20.11
CA GLU A 66 -23.08 3.64 21.25
C GLU A 66 -24.04 4.83 21.44
N ASP A 67 -23.55 6.08 21.32
CA ASP A 67 -24.35 7.30 21.43
C ASP A 67 -25.43 7.39 20.32
N TRP A 68 -25.09 6.99 19.09
CA TRP A 68 -26.00 7.08 17.94
C TRP A 68 -26.96 5.89 17.84
N PHE A 69 -26.57 4.71 18.35
CA PHE A 69 -27.41 3.51 18.34
C PHE A 69 -28.74 3.73 19.07
N ALA A 70 -28.71 4.46 20.19
CA ALA A 70 -29.92 4.81 20.95
C ALA A 70 -30.92 5.64 20.13
N LEU A 71 -30.42 6.54 19.27
CA LEU A 71 -31.26 7.38 18.42
C LEU A 71 -31.86 6.62 17.23
N GLU A 72 -31.13 5.64 16.69
CA GLU A 72 -31.62 4.79 15.60
C GLU A 72 -32.70 3.81 16.06
N GLU A 73 -32.56 3.23 17.27
CA GLU A 73 -33.56 2.31 17.83
C GLU A 73 -34.91 3.02 18.08
N GLU A 74 -34.90 4.24 18.61
CA GLU A 74 -36.10 5.05 18.81
C GLU A 74 -36.78 5.41 17.48
N ALA A 75 -36.03 5.75 16.44
CA ALA A 75 -36.57 6.10 15.12
C ALA A 75 -37.17 4.90 14.37
N TRP A 76 -36.67 3.69 14.62
CA TRP A 76 -37.22 2.45 14.04
C TRP A 76 -38.54 2.05 14.70
N GLN A 77 -38.68 2.19 16.02
CA GLN A 77 -39.91 1.84 16.72
C GLN A 77 -41.08 2.80 16.45
N GLN A 78 -40.81 4.06 16.09
CA GLN A 78 -41.83 5.07 15.80
C GLN A 78 -42.45 4.98 14.39
N ASN A 79 -41.92 4.10 13.53
CA ASN A 79 -42.37 3.91 12.14
C ASN A 79 -42.98 2.52 11.86
N VAL A 80 -43.34 1.77 12.91
CA VAL A 80 -44.04 0.47 12.84
C VAL A 80 -45.48 0.63 13.28
#